data_AF-A0AA88X371-F1
#
_entry.id   AF-A0AA88X371-F1
#
_cell.length_a   1.000
_cell.length_b   1.000
_cell.length_c   1.000
_cell.angle_alpha   90.00
_cell.angle_beta   90.00
_cell.angle_gamma   90.00
#
_symmetry.space_group_name_H-M   'P 1'
#
loop_
_entity.id
_entity.type
_entity.pdbx_description
1 polymer ?
#
loop_
_entity_poly.entity_id
_entity_poly.type
_entity_poly.pdbx_seq_one_letter_code
_entity_poly.pdbx_strand_id
1 'polypeptide(L)'
;MAEFEQPISSLLFMKGVMEDESASYVHGGLAPIANVQNIAIDTKSPFYLHPSDHPGLIFVTQPLSENGENYFTWRRNMLTALQSKNKVGFVDGLIAKPDVHFGDFQSWIQCNAVVKSWIVNSLSRELQTGVAHADTASEIWCDFDERFT
;
A
#
# COMPACT_ATOMS: atom_id res chain seq x y z
N MET A 1 7.23 -56.71 -12.24
CA MET A 1 8.61 -56.18 -12.13
C MET A 1 8.72 -55.08 -13.16
N ALA A 2 8.68 -53.82 -12.71
CA ALA A 2 8.77 -52.64 -13.57
C ALA A 2 10.13 -51.98 -13.32
N GLU A 3 10.88 -51.78 -14.40
CA GLU A 3 12.22 -51.21 -14.44
C GLU A 3 12.21 -49.72 -14.07
N PHE A 4 13.17 -49.34 -13.24
CA PHE A 4 13.45 -47.98 -12.79
C PHE A 4 14.79 -47.58 -13.40
N GLU A 5 14.78 -46.80 -14.48
CA GLU A 5 15.99 -46.24 -15.09
C GLU A 5 16.24 -44.83 -14.51
N GLN A 6 17.41 -44.65 -13.90
CA GLN A 6 17.96 -43.36 -13.45
C GLN A 6 19.19 -43.05 -14.33
N PRO A 7 19.35 -41.85 -14.93
CA PRO A 7 20.53 -41.56 -15.72
C PRO A 7 21.70 -41.07 -14.87
N ILE A 8 22.83 -41.71 -15.13
CA ILE A 8 24.15 -41.59 -14.54
C ILE A 8 24.77 -40.23 -14.86
N SER A 9 25.02 -39.41 -13.84
CA SER A 9 25.99 -38.32 -13.89
C SER A 9 27.33 -38.83 -13.36
N SER A 10 28.36 -38.90 -14.22
CA SER A 10 29.72 -38.46 -13.88
C SER A 10 30.70 -38.67 -15.04
N LEU A 11 31.58 -37.68 -15.20
CA LEU A 11 32.97 -37.81 -15.64
C LEU A 11 33.23 -38.50 -16.99
N LEU A 12 33.44 -37.70 -18.03
CA LEU A 12 34.67 -37.66 -18.84
C LEU A 12 34.40 -36.72 -20.02
N PHE A 13 35.02 -35.53 -20.03
CA PHE A 13 35.52 -34.81 -21.22
C PHE A 13 35.73 -33.36 -20.82
N MET A 14 36.91 -33.06 -20.26
CA MET A 14 37.77 -31.95 -20.71
C MET A 14 38.92 -31.81 -19.73
N LYS A 15 40.02 -32.45 -20.08
CA LYS A 15 41.36 -32.19 -19.53
C LYS A 15 42.20 -31.74 -20.73
N GLY A 16 42.85 -30.58 -20.60
CA GLY A 16 43.75 -29.97 -21.60
C GLY A 16 43.19 -28.62 -22.08
N VAL A 17 43.90 -27.49 -22.06
CA VAL A 17 45.36 -27.25 -22.07
C VAL A 17 45.66 -25.90 -21.37
N MET A 18 46.86 -25.83 -20.81
CA MET A 18 47.53 -24.70 -20.14
C MET A 18 47.69 -23.47 -21.03
N GLU A 19 47.58 -22.28 -20.43
CA GLU A 19 48.54 -21.20 -20.64
C GLU A 19 48.63 -20.37 -19.35
N ASP A 20 49.87 -20.22 -18.89
CA ASP A 20 50.33 -19.50 -17.71
C ASP A 20 50.57 -18.04 -18.10
N GLU A 21 49.94 -17.09 -17.42
CA GLU A 21 50.49 -15.74 -17.35
C GLU A 21 50.22 -15.11 -15.97
N SER A 22 51.30 -15.06 -15.20
CA SER A 22 51.50 -14.32 -13.98
C SER A 22 50.95 -12.89 -14.02
N ALA A 23 50.07 -12.54 -13.08
CA ALA A 23 49.83 -11.16 -12.69
C ALA A 23 49.68 -11.05 -11.16
N SER A 24 50.46 -10.13 -10.63
CA SER A 24 50.82 -9.88 -9.24
C SER A 24 49.66 -9.58 -8.29
N TYR A 25 49.80 -10.03 -7.04
CA TYR A 25 49.10 -9.52 -5.86
C TYR A 25 49.16 -7.98 -5.83
N VAL A 26 48.01 -7.32 -5.94
CA VAL A 26 47.86 -5.91 -5.58
C VAL A 26 46.70 -5.75 -4.59
N HIS A 27 47.01 -4.96 -3.56
CA HIS A 27 46.21 -4.61 -2.40
C HIS A 27 44.73 -4.25 -2.68
N GLY A 28 43.86 -4.74 -1.79
CA GLY A 28 42.73 -3.98 -1.23
C GLY A 28 41.74 -3.36 -2.21
N GLY A 29 40.74 -4.13 -2.63
CA GLY A 29 39.53 -3.59 -3.25
C GLY A 29 38.30 -4.30 -2.69
N LEU A 30 37.50 -3.59 -1.89
CA LEU A 30 36.14 -4.01 -1.57
C LEU A 30 35.37 -4.16 -2.88
N ALA A 31 34.71 -5.30 -3.08
CA ALA A 31 33.75 -5.46 -4.16
C ALA A 31 32.72 -4.30 -4.10
N PRO A 32 32.26 -3.76 -5.24
CA PRO A 32 31.21 -2.74 -5.22
C PRO A 32 29.99 -3.33 -4.52
N ILE A 33 29.66 -2.74 -3.38
CA ILE A 33 28.42 -3.00 -2.65
C ILE A 33 27.31 -2.81 -3.68
N ALA A 34 26.47 -3.83 -3.87
CA ALA A 34 25.40 -3.85 -4.86
C ALA A 34 24.69 -2.49 -4.90
N ASN A 35 24.57 -1.92 -6.11
CA ASN A 35 23.85 -0.68 -6.37
C ASN A 35 22.55 -0.69 -5.54
N VAL A 36 22.49 0.19 -4.53
CA VAL A 36 21.25 0.55 -3.87
C VAL A 36 20.39 1.09 -5.00
N GLN A 37 19.46 0.27 -5.53
CA GLN A 37 18.49 0.77 -6.47
C GLN A 37 17.82 1.93 -5.77
N ASN A 38 17.99 3.12 -6.33
CA ASN A 38 17.21 4.27 -5.94
C ASN A 38 15.76 3.88 -6.24
N ILE A 39 15.04 3.35 -5.25
CA ILE A 39 13.65 2.94 -5.38
C ILE A 39 12.91 4.26 -5.59
N ALA A 40 12.69 4.62 -6.84
CA ALA A 40 11.92 5.79 -7.19
C ALA A 40 10.52 5.59 -6.58
N ILE A 41 10.16 6.44 -5.62
CA ILE A 41 8.84 6.38 -4.99
C ILE A 41 7.82 6.81 -6.05
N ASP A 42 6.88 5.92 -6.36
CA ASP A 42 5.77 6.26 -7.24
C ASP A 42 4.77 7.16 -6.52
N THR A 43 4.95 8.47 -6.69
CA THR A 43 4.06 9.50 -6.12
C THR A 43 2.64 9.50 -6.73
N LYS A 44 2.40 8.75 -7.81
CA LYS A 44 1.08 8.60 -8.43
C LYS A 44 0.36 7.35 -7.93
N SER A 45 1.06 6.46 -7.24
CA SER A 45 0.45 5.29 -6.63
C SER A 45 -0.66 5.72 -5.66
N PRO A 46 -1.83 5.08 -5.68
CA PRO A 46 -2.86 5.31 -4.68
C PRO A 46 -2.41 4.87 -3.27
N PHE A 47 -1.31 4.11 -3.16
CA PHE A 47 -0.71 3.70 -1.89
C PHE A 47 0.36 4.67 -1.37
N TYR A 48 0.68 5.71 -2.13
CA TYR A 48 1.61 6.74 -1.67
C TYR A 48 0.94 7.66 -0.64
N LEU A 49 1.58 7.87 0.50
CA LEU A 49 1.21 8.89 1.48
C LEU A 49 2.20 10.04 1.38
N HIS A 50 1.70 11.24 1.06
CA HIS A 50 2.54 12.42 1.06
C HIS A 50 3.02 12.71 2.50
N PRO A 51 4.21 13.30 2.74
CA PRO A 51 4.66 13.62 4.09
C PRO A 51 3.73 14.53 4.91
N SER A 52 2.82 15.25 4.25
CA SER A 52 1.78 16.04 4.91
C SER A 52 0.50 15.27 5.21
N ASP A 53 0.34 14.05 4.70
CA ASP A 53 -0.82 13.19 4.92
C ASP A 53 -0.72 12.53 6.30
N HIS A 54 -1.19 13.23 7.32
CA HIS A 54 -1.27 12.71 8.67
C HIS A 54 -2.74 12.49 9.10
N PRO A 55 -3.01 11.58 10.05
CA PRO A 55 -4.37 11.27 10.50
C PRO A 55 -5.18 12.48 10.98
N GLY A 56 -4.53 13.47 11.59
CA GLY A 56 -5.17 14.69 12.12
C GLY A 56 -5.54 15.77 11.09
N LEU A 57 -5.42 15.52 9.78
CA LEU A 57 -5.88 16.50 8.79
C LEU A 57 -7.40 16.63 8.84
N ILE A 58 -7.88 17.87 8.80
CA ILE A 58 -9.31 18.21 8.78
C ILE A 58 -9.64 18.70 7.38
N PHE A 59 -10.55 18.01 6.68
CA PHE A 59 -10.94 18.35 5.31
C PHE A 59 -12.25 19.10 5.18
N VAL A 60 -13.16 18.91 6.14
CA VAL A 60 -14.46 19.58 6.14
C VAL A 60 -14.53 20.52 7.33
N THR A 61 -15.06 21.72 7.09
CA THR A 61 -15.25 22.72 8.15
C THR A 61 -16.51 22.44 8.97
N GLN A 62 -17.53 21.83 8.35
CA GLN A 62 -18.78 21.43 8.99
C GLN A 62 -18.82 19.89 9.09
N PRO A 63 -18.71 19.31 10.30
CA PRO A 63 -18.81 17.87 10.49
C PRO A 63 -20.19 17.32 10.09
N LEU A 64 -20.26 16.05 9.68
CA LEU A 64 -21.53 15.36 9.42
C LEU A 64 -22.38 15.30 10.71
N SER A 65 -23.59 15.83 10.66
CA SER A 65 -24.53 15.80 11.78
C SER A 65 -25.22 14.44 11.90
N GLU A 66 -25.56 14.04 13.12
CA GLU A 66 -26.25 12.76 13.39
C GLU A 66 -27.61 12.64 12.67
N ASN A 67 -28.29 13.77 12.47
CA ASN A 67 -29.57 13.86 11.77
C ASN A 67 -29.43 13.85 10.22
N GLY A 68 -28.21 13.88 9.69
CA GLY A 68 -27.95 13.80 8.24
C GLY A 68 -28.29 15.05 7.43
N GLU A 69 -28.70 16.16 8.05
CA GLU A 69 -29.16 17.36 7.34
C GLU A 69 -28.12 17.92 6.34
N ASN A 70 -26.84 17.79 6.67
CA ASN A 70 -25.75 18.25 5.82
C ASN A 70 -25.07 17.14 5.00
N TYR A 71 -25.66 15.94 4.92
CA TYR A 71 -25.03 14.76 4.32
C TYR A 71 -24.51 14.98 2.90
N PHE A 72 -25.35 15.45 1.96
CA PHE A 72 -24.92 15.65 0.57
C PHE A 72 -23.78 16.66 0.42
N THR A 73 -23.81 17.72 1.24
CA THR A 73 -22.74 18.73 1.27
C THR A 73 -21.45 18.14 1.84
N TRP A 74 -21.54 17.42 2.96
CA TRP A 74 -20.41 16.73 3.58
C TRP A 74 -19.79 15.71 2.62
N ARG A 75 -20.61 14.85 2.01
CA ARG A 75 -20.21 13.80 1.05
C ARG A 75 -19.43 14.40 -0.12
N ARG A 76 -19.94 15.47 -0.72
CA ARG A 76 -19.28 16.17 -1.83
C ARG A 76 -17.93 16.76 -1.41
N ASN A 77 -17.89 17.43 -0.26
CA ASN A 77 -16.66 18.05 0.25
C ASN A 77 -15.60 16.99 0.57
N MET A 78 -16.01 15.89 1.19
CA MET A 78 -15.12 14.78 1.54
C MET A 78 -14.57 14.07 0.30
N LEU A 79 -15.42 13.77 -0.70
CA LEU A 79 -14.98 13.22 -1.99
C LEU A 79 -13.98 14.13 -2.70
N THR A 80 -14.23 15.45 -2.70
CA THR A 80 -13.32 16.43 -3.31
C THR A 80 -11.95 16.41 -2.65
N ALA A 81 -11.91 16.35 -1.31
CA ALA A 81 -10.67 16.27 -0.55
C ALA A 81 -9.92 14.96 -0.84
N LEU A 82 -10.61 13.81 -0.82
CA LEU A 82 -10.02 12.51 -1.14
C LEU A 82 -9.51 12.43 -2.58
N GLN A 83 -10.20 13.06 -3.52
CA GLN A 83 -9.78 13.14 -4.92
C GLN A 83 -8.47 13.92 -5.07
N SER A 84 -8.31 15.02 -4.32
CA SER A 84 -7.05 15.79 -4.30
C SER A 84 -5.86 14.98 -3.76
N LYS A 85 -6.13 13.90 -3.02
CA LYS A 85 -5.15 12.99 -2.41
C LYS A 85 -4.99 11.66 -3.15
N ASN A 86 -5.74 11.44 -4.24
CA ASN A 86 -5.82 10.15 -4.93
C ASN A 86 -6.28 8.98 -4.02
N LYS A 87 -7.28 9.23 -3.15
CA LYS A 87 -7.77 8.25 -2.15
C LYS A 87 -9.24 7.85 -2.30
N VAL A 88 -9.93 8.29 -3.35
CA VAL A 88 -11.36 7.96 -3.56
C VAL A 88 -11.57 6.44 -3.64
N GLY A 89 -10.62 5.72 -4.25
CA GLY A 89 -10.65 4.26 -4.35
C GLY A 89 -10.78 3.49 -3.02
N PHE A 90 -10.41 4.11 -1.90
CA PHE A 90 -10.53 3.51 -0.56
C PHE A 90 -11.95 3.61 0.02
N VAL A 91 -12.77 4.55 -0.46
CA VAL A 91 -14.14 4.74 0.04
C VAL A 91 -15.18 4.10 -0.88
N ASP A 92 -14.95 4.10 -2.19
CA ASP A 92 -15.84 3.46 -3.18
C ASP A 92 -15.57 1.94 -3.35
N GLY A 93 -14.53 1.41 -2.69
CA GLY A 93 -14.17 0.00 -2.70
C GLY A 93 -13.40 -0.47 -3.94
N LEU A 94 -13.07 0.44 -4.89
CA LEU A 94 -12.29 0.08 -6.08
C LEU A 94 -10.85 -0.36 -5.74
N ILE A 95 -10.31 0.12 -4.61
CA ILE A 95 -9.03 -0.34 -4.05
C ILE A 95 -9.32 -1.34 -2.93
N ALA A 96 -9.58 -2.58 -3.33
CA ALA A 96 -9.82 -3.67 -2.41
C ALA A 96 -8.58 -3.98 -1.55
N LYS A 97 -8.81 -4.50 -0.35
CA LYS A 97 -7.76 -4.98 0.54
C LYS A 97 -6.99 -6.12 -0.14
N PRO A 98 -5.67 -5.99 -0.35
CA PRO A 98 -4.86 -7.07 -0.89
C PRO A 98 -4.81 -8.27 0.06
N ASP A 99 -4.46 -9.44 -0.47
CA ASP A 99 -4.05 -10.57 0.37
C ASP A 99 -2.75 -10.23 1.12
N VAL A 100 -2.59 -10.80 2.31
CA VAL A 100 -1.46 -10.55 3.23
C VAL A 100 -0.11 -10.88 2.62
N HIS A 101 -0.06 -11.73 1.60
CA HIS A 101 1.17 -12.14 0.91
C HIS A 101 1.60 -11.19 -0.22
N PHE A 102 0.79 -10.19 -0.59
CA PHE A 102 1.16 -9.21 -1.61
C PHE A 102 1.91 -8.01 -1.01
N GLY A 103 2.87 -7.47 -1.77
CA GLY A 103 3.73 -6.36 -1.35
C GLY A 103 2.98 -5.08 -0.97
N ASP A 104 1.79 -4.85 -1.52
CA ASP A 104 0.98 -3.66 -1.26
C ASP A 104 0.14 -3.75 0.02
N PHE A 105 0.08 -4.91 0.69
CA PHE A 105 -0.78 -5.11 1.85
C PHE A 105 -0.52 -4.08 2.96
N GLN A 106 0.74 -3.87 3.34
CA GLN A 106 1.09 -2.92 4.39
C GLN A 106 0.79 -1.48 4.00
N SER A 107 1.08 -1.11 2.75
CA SER A 107 0.79 0.23 2.23
C SER A 107 -0.72 0.50 2.16
N TRP A 108 -1.52 -0.52 1.81
CA TRP A 108 -2.98 -0.47 1.86
C TRP A 108 -3.47 -0.25 3.29
N ILE A 109 -2.95 -1.01 4.28
CA ILE A 109 -3.34 -0.87 5.69
C ILE A 109 -3.07 0.55 6.20
N GLN A 110 -1.89 1.10 5.90
CA GLN A 110 -1.51 2.45 6.31
C GLN A 110 -2.41 3.50 5.65
N CYS A 111 -2.63 3.40 4.32
CA CYS A 111 -3.50 4.33 3.61
C CYS A 111 -4.95 4.27 4.11
N ASN A 112 -5.50 3.07 4.29
CA ASN A 112 -6.85 2.88 4.80
C ASN A 112 -7.00 3.47 6.21
N ALA A 113 -6.01 3.30 7.09
CA ALA A 113 -6.03 3.89 8.43
C ALA A 113 -6.04 5.43 8.40
N VAL A 114 -5.25 6.04 7.51
CA VAL A 114 -5.23 7.49 7.31
C VAL A 114 -6.57 7.99 6.76
N VAL A 115 -7.11 7.34 5.73
CA VAL A 115 -8.41 7.70 5.14
C VAL A 115 -9.54 7.56 6.16
N LYS A 116 -9.57 6.47 6.94
CA LYS A 116 -10.51 6.30 8.05
C LYS A 116 -10.41 7.45 9.04
N SER A 117 -9.20 7.83 9.44
CA SER A 117 -8.99 8.93 10.39
C SER A 117 -9.55 10.25 9.85
N TRP A 118 -9.36 10.53 8.57
CA TRP A 118 -9.92 11.72 7.92
C TRP A 118 -11.45 11.70 7.88
N ILE A 119 -12.06 10.54 7.61
CA ILE A 119 -13.51 10.38 7.67
C ILE A 119 -13.98 10.61 9.11
N VAL A 120 -13.43 9.91 10.10
CA VAL A 120 -13.83 10.01 11.51
C VAL A 120 -13.71 11.45 12.03
N ASN A 121 -12.61 12.14 11.72
CA ASN A 121 -12.39 13.54 12.12
C ASN A 121 -13.36 14.53 11.45
N SER A 122 -14.05 14.10 10.39
CA SER A 122 -15.07 14.87 9.68
C SER A 122 -16.49 14.63 10.20
N LEU A 123 -16.66 13.84 11.27
CA LEU A 123 -17.96 13.50 11.84
C LEU A 123 -18.22 14.23 13.15
N SER A 124 -19.50 14.44 13.46
CA SER A 124 -19.95 14.77 14.81
C SER A 124 -19.55 13.68 15.82
N ARG A 125 -19.41 14.04 17.09
CA ARG A 125 -18.91 13.14 18.15
C ARG A 125 -19.78 11.90 18.30
N GLU A 126 -21.08 12.06 18.10
CA GLU A 126 -22.11 11.05 18.19
C GLU A 126 -21.95 9.98 17.08
N LEU A 127 -21.52 10.38 15.88
CA LEU A 127 -21.25 9.46 14.79
C LEU A 127 -19.88 8.76 14.91
N GLN A 128 -18.89 9.44 15.49
CA GLN A 128 -17.55 8.86 15.68
C GLN A 128 -17.57 7.58 16.51
N THR A 129 -18.43 7.51 17.54
CA THR A 129 -18.57 6.31 18.37
C THR A 129 -19.22 5.15 17.61
N GLY A 130 -20.16 5.45 16.72
CA GLY A 130 -20.85 4.45 15.90
C GLY A 130 -19.90 3.71 14.95
N VAL A 131 -18.94 4.43 14.36
CA VAL A 131 -18.02 3.89 13.33
C VAL A 131 -16.72 3.31 13.89
N ALA A 132 -16.55 3.30 15.21
CA ALA A 132 -15.30 2.89 15.86
C ALA A 132 -14.89 1.43 15.57
N HIS A 133 -15.85 0.58 15.22
CA HIS A 133 -15.65 -0.84 14.97
C HIS A 133 -15.51 -1.19 13.47
N ALA A 134 -15.74 -0.24 12.56
CA ALA A 134 -15.56 -0.48 11.13
C ALA A 134 -14.09 -0.77 10.85
N ASP A 135 -13.80 -1.80 10.05
CA ASP A 135 -12.45 -2.21 9.70
C ASP A 135 -11.88 -1.32 8.58
N THR A 136 -12.73 -0.88 7.65
CA THR A 136 -12.30 -0.18 6.44
C THR A 136 -12.95 1.19 6.27
N ALA A 137 -12.29 2.09 5.52
CA ALA A 137 -12.89 3.37 5.13
C ALA A 137 -14.14 3.18 4.27
N SER A 138 -14.15 2.15 3.43
CA SER A 138 -15.28 1.79 2.57
C SER A 138 -16.51 1.36 3.38
N GLU A 139 -16.33 0.57 4.46
CA GLU A 139 -17.44 0.21 5.36
C GLU A 139 -18.09 1.44 6.00
N ILE A 140 -17.28 2.37 6.52
CA ILE A 140 -17.80 3.63 7.09
C ILE A 140 -18.56 4.43 6.03
N TRP A 141 -17.99 4.50 4.82
CA TRP A 141 -18.59 5.24 3.73
C TRP A 141 -19.94 4.64 3.30
N CYS A 142 -20.02 3.32 3.18
CA CYS A 142 -21.22 2.58 2.82
C CYS A 142 -22.33 2.75 3.88
N ASP A 143 -21.99 2.64 5.17
CA ASP A 143 -22.94 2.83 6.28
C ASP A 143 -23.63 4.20 6.19
N PHE A 144 -22.87 5.26 5.89
CA PHE A 144 -23.45 6.60 5.74
C PHE A 144 -24.20 6.81 4.43
N ASP A 145 -23.79 6.18 3.32
CA ASP A 145 -24.55 6.22 2.06
C ASP A 145 -25.91 5.52 2.24
N GLU A 146 -25.95 4.37 2.93
CA GLU A 146 -27.19 3.66 3.25
C GLU A 146 -28.07 4.40 4.27
N ARG A 147 -27.48 5.04 5.27
CA ARG A 147 -28.21 5.72 6.35
C ARG A 147 -28.87 7.03 5.93
N PHE A 148 -28.26 7.77 4.99
CA PHE A 148 -28.64 9.16 4.69
C PHE A 148 -29.06 9.42 3.23
N THR A 149 -29.16 8.38 2.40
CA THR A 149 -29.71 8.45 1.03
C THR A 149 -31.11 7.86 0.99
#